data_AF-A0A7C7G4U1-F1
#
_entry.id   AF-A0A7C7G4U1-F1
#
_cell.length_a   1.000
_cell.length_b   1.000
_cell.length_c   1.000
_cell.angle_alpha   90.00
_cell.angle_beta   90.00
_cell.angle_gamma   90.00
#
_symmetry.space_group_name_H-M   'P 1'
#
loop_
_entity.id
_entity.type
_entity.pdbx_description
1 polymer ?
#
loop_
_entity_poly.entity_id
_entity_poly.type
_entity_poly.pdbx_seq_one_letter_code
_entity_poly.pdbx_strand_id
1 'polypeptide(L)'
;MRSNRFQFTARFKNDMGKCGVEEGELVIAACSGGVDSMCLVNALLQGEAKFEVAHVNFKLRGEDSEADSKLVRDWCDENGVVCHVRHLPADEEAKRKGDGIQDAARRLRYGWFEDLRVERGERPVLLWLTI
;
A
#
# COMPACT_ATOMS: atom_id res chain seq x y z
N MET A 1 9.35 6.02 33.40
CA MET A 1 9.56 5.08 32.28
C MET A 1 8.93 5.67 31.04
N ARG A 2 9.70 6.03 30.00
CA ARG A 2 9.11 6.33 28.70
C ARG A 2 8.63 5.01 28.11
N SER A 3 7.33 4.90 27.79
CA SER A 3 6.75 3.68 27.20
C SER A 3 7.46 3.35 25.89
N ASN A 4 7.79 2.07 25.65
CA ASN A 4 8.38 1.59 24.38
C ASN A 4 7.61 2.10 23.16
N ARG A 5 6.29 2.28 23.28
CA ARG A 5 5.44 2.84 22.22
C ARG A 5 5.82 4.28 21.87
N PHE A 6 6.02 5.14 22.86
CA PHE A 6 6.39 6.54 22.62
C PHE A 6 7.75 6.66 21.90
N GLN A 7 8.71 5.82 22.27
CA GLN A 7 10.02 5.81 21.62
C GLN A 7 9.94 5.30 20.18
N PHE A 8 9.09 4.30 19.89
CA PHE A 8 8.83 3.85 18.53
C PHE A 8 8.20 4.94 17.68
N THR A 9 7.09 5.54 18.14
CA THR A 9 6.36 6.56 17.38
C THR A 9 7.25 7.75 17.03
N ALA A 10 8.01 8.27 18.00
CA ALA A 10 8.92 9.40 17.76
C ALA A 10 10.03 9.05 16.75
N ARG A 11 10.63 7.86 16.87
CA ARG A 11 11.64 7.40 15.91
C ARG A 11 11.07 7.20 14.52
N PHE A 12 9.91 6.56 14.43
CA PHE A 12 9.23 6.27 13.17
C PHE A 12 8.87 7.55 12.42
N LYS A 13 8.26 8.53 13.09
CA LYS A 13 7.96 9.85 12.52
C LYS A 13 9.23 10.54 12.00
N ASN A 14 10.32 10.49 12.77
CA ASN A 14 11.60 11.06 12.35
C ASN A 14 12.20 10.34 11.12
N ASP A 15 12.10 9.01 11.05
CA ASP A 15 12.59 8.25 9.89
C ASP A 15 11.73 8.50 8.64
N MET A 16 10.40 8.64 8.79
CA MET A 16 9.49 9.07 7.73
C MET A 16 9.84 10.47 7.20
N GLY A 17 10.16 11.42 8.09
CA GLY A 17 10.61 12.76 7.71
C GLY A 17 11.90 12.76 6.87
N LYS A 18 12.85 11.87 7.16
CA LYS A 18 14.06 11.69 6.33
C LYS A 18 13.76 11.13 4.95
N CYS A 19 12.66 10.40 4.81
CA CYS A 19 12.16 9.88 3.54
C CYS A 19 11.30 10.90 2.76
N GLY A 20 11.15 12.12 3.27
CA GLY A 20 10.37 13.18 2.63
C GLY A 20 8.85 13.08 2.87
N VAL A 21 8.43 12.40 3.94
CA VAL A 21 7.04 12.41 4.40
C VAL A 21 6.91 13.35 5.59
N GLU A 22 6.22 14.47 5.41
CA GLU A 22 5.98 15.44 6.47
C GLU A 22 4.84 15.02 7.40
N GLU A 23 4.84 15.56 8.62
CA GLU A 23 3.78 15.26 9.58
C GLU A 23 2.44 15.81 9.11
N GLY A 24 1.41 14.95 9.07
CA GLY A 24 0.07 15.30 8.62
C GLY A 24 -0.19 15.08 7.12
N GLU A 25 0.84 14.77 6.32
CA GLU A 25 0.66 14.34 4.94
C GLU A 25 -0.06 12.99 4.87
N LEU A 26 -0.93 12.85 3.88
CA LEU A 26 -1.61 11.60 3.61
C LEU A 26 -0.65 10.64 2.90
N VAL A 27 -0.44 9.46 3.46
CA VAL A 27 0.33 8.39 2.80
C VAL A 27 -0.62 7.42 2.12
N ILE A 28 -0.38 7.11 0.85
CA ILE A 28 -1.02 6.00 0.16
C ILE A 28 -0.05 4.81 0.20
N ALA A 29 -0.32 3.86 1.09
CA ALA A 29 0.52 2.70 1.32
C ALA A 29 0.14 1.55 0.39
N ALA A 30 1.01 1.21 -0.54
CA ALA A 30 0.84 0.05 -1.41
C ALA A 30 1.02 -1.24 -0.61
N CYS A 31 -0.03 -2.04 -0.47
CA CYS A 31 -0.02 -3.30 0.28
C CYS A 31 -0.33 -4.49 -0.62
N SER A 32 0.58 -5.48 -0.67
CA SER A 32 0.38 -6.70 -1.47
C SER A 32 -0.32 -7.82 -0.72
N GLY A 33 -0.48 -7.70 0.60
CA GLY A 33 -0.91 -8.79 1.49
C GLY A 33 0.27 -9.62 2.02
N GLY A 34 1.48 -9.45 1.46
CA GLY A 34 2.69 -10.09 1.96
C GLY A 34 3.18 -9.50 3.28
N VAL A 35 3.95 -10.30 4.03
CA VAL A 35 4.43 -9.99 5.39
C VAL A 35 5.11 -8.62 5.49
N ASP A 36 5.96 -8.25 4.54
CA ASP A 36 6.70 -6.99 4.58
C ASP A 36 5.75 -5.79 4.45
N SER A 37 4.78 -5.88 3.53
CA SER A 37 3.79 -4.82 3.33
C SER A 37 2.78 -4.72 4.47
N MET A 38 2.40 -5.86 5.07
CA MET A 38 1.55 -5.89 6.26
C MET A 38 2.27 -5.31 7.48
N CYS A 39 3.56 -5.60 7.63
CA CYS A 39 4.40 -4.99 8.67
C CYS A 39 4.49 -3.48 8.49
N LEU A 40 4.64 -3.00 7.26
CA LEU A 40 4.70 -1.57 6.95
C LEU A 40 3.39 -0.84 7.33
N VAL A 41 2.22 -1.34 6.92
CA VAL A 41 0.94 -0.70 7.27
C VAL A 41 0.68 -0.74 8.79
N ASN A 42 1.12 -1.80 9.46
CA ASN A 42 1.07 -1.87 10.91
C ASN A 42 2.03 -0.87 11.58
N ALA A 43 3.22 -0.67 11.03
CA ALA A 43 4.16 0.34 11.52
C ALA A 43 3.61 1.77 11.32
N LEU A 44 2.98 2.06 10.18
CA LEU A 44 2.29 3.34 9.92
C LEU A 44 1.19 3.59 10.96
N LEU A 45 0.39 2.57 11.28
CA LEU A 45 -0.65 2.65 12.30
C LEU A 45 -0.07 2.93 13.70
N GLN A 46 0.95 2.18 14.13
CA GLN A 46 1.61 2.40 15.44
C GLN A 46 2.38 3.73 15.50
N GLY A 47 2.83 4.22 14.35
CA GLY A 47 3.46 5.52 14.18
C GLY A 47 2.49 6.70 14.17
N GLU A 48 1.18 6.43 14.26
CA GLU A 48 0.11 7.43 14.18
C GLU A 48 0.20 8.26 12.88
N ALA A 49 0.65 7.63 11.80
CA ALA A 49 0.68 8.25 10.48
C ALA A 49 -0.75 8.42 9.94
N LYS A 50 -0.97 9.43 9.10
CA LYS A 50 -2.20 9.58 8.33
C LYS A 50 -2.04 8.80 7.03
N PHE A 51 -2.73 7.67 6.88
CA PHE A 51 -2.55 6.83 5.69
C PHE A 51 -3.82 6.10 5.26
N GLU A 52 -3.80 5.65 4.01
CA GLU A 52 -4.78 4.77 3.39
C GLU A 52 -4.02 3.63 2.71
N VAL A 53 -4.69 2.49 2.51
CA VAL A 53 -4.08 1.30 1.92
C VAL A 53 -4.56 1.14 0.49
N ALA A 54 -3.64 0.88 -0.44
CA ALA A 54 -3.93 0.54 -1.82
C ALA A 54 -3.46 -0.88 -2.15
N HIS A 55 -4.39 -1.76 -2.51
CA HIS A 55 -4.13 -3.15 -2.87
C HIS A 55 -4.61 -3.45 -4.30
N VAL A 56 -3.75 -4.10 -5.10
CA VAL A 56 -4.13 -4.60 -6.42
C VAL A 56 -4.25 -6.11 -6.39
N ASN A 57 -5.41 -6.60 -6.79
CA ASN A 57 -5.64 -8.02 -7.02
C ASN A 57 -5.56 -8.33 -8.53
N PHE A 58 -4.51 -9.04 -8.95
CA PHE A 58 -4.35 -9.47 -10.34
C PHE A 58 -5.00 -10.82 -10.66
N LYS A 59 -5.54 -11.52 -9.66
CA LYS A 59 -6.15 -12.87 -9.77
C LYS A 59 -5.28 -13.94 -10.44
N LEU A 60 -3.96 -13.77 -10.43
CA LEU A 60 -3.04 -14.69 -11.09
C LEU A 60 -2.89 -16.03 -10.35
N ARG A 61 -3.26 -16.10 -9.06
CA ARG A 61 -3.12 -17.28 -8.21
C ARG A 61 -4.45 -17.82 -7.66
N GLY A 62 -5.58 -17.43 -8.26
CA GLY A 62 -6.89 -17.89 -7.81
C GLY A 62 -7.15 -17.57 -6.33
N GLU A 63 -7.41 -18.59 -5.52
CA GLU A 63 -7.77 -18.46 -4.10
C GLU A 63 -6.73 -17.70 -3.26
N ASP A 64 -5.44 -17.88 -3.54
CA ASP A 64 -4.38 -17.16 -2.82
C ASP A 64 -4.49 -15.64 -3.01
N SER A 65 -4.83 -15.18 -4.22
CA SER A 65 -5.02 -13.76 -4.51
C SER A 65 -6.24 -13.19 -3.81
N GLU A 66 -7.31 -13.99 -3.68
CA GLU A 66 -8.50 -13.59 -2.93
C GLU A 66 -8.24 -13.58 -1.41
N ALA A 67 -7.45 -14.52 -0.90
CA ALA A 67 -7.02 -14.55 0.50
C ALA A 67 -6.18 -13.31 0.85
N ASP A 68 -5.21 -12.94 0.00
CA ASP A 68 -4.42 -11.71 0.16
C ASP A 68 -5.32 -10.46 0.21
N SER A 69 -6.27 -10.35 -0.74
CA SER A 69 -7.25 -9.26 -0.77
C SER A 69 -8.18 -9.24 0.44
N LYS A 70 -8.54 -10.40 0.98
CA LYS A 70 -9.38 -10.50 2.18
C LYS A 70 -8.60 -10.05 3.42
N LEU A 71 -7.38 -10.55 3.60
CA LEU A 71 -6.49 -10.19 4.70
C LEU A 71 -6.31 -8.67 4.79
N VAL A 72 -6.00 -8.01 3.66
CA VAL A 72 -5.79 -6.56 3.64
C VAL A 72 -7.06 -5.80 3.99
N ARG A 73 -8.22 -6.22 3.45
CA ARG A 73 -9.51 -5.59 3.76
C ARG A 73 -9.89 -5.74 5.23
N ASP A 74 -9.86 -6.96 5.75
CA ASP A 74 -10.19 -7.24 7.15
C ASP A 74 -9.29 -6.42 8.09
N TRP A 75 -7.99 -6.37 7.82
CA TRP A 75 -7.06 -5.58 8.63
C TRP A 75 -7.38 -4.09 8.59
N CYS A 76 -7.74 -3.54 7.42
CA CYS A 76 -8.12 -2.13 7.32
C CYS A 76 -9.42 -1.84 8.08
N ASP A 77 -10.42 -2.70 7.94
CA ASP A 77 -11.72 -2.56 8.60
C ASP A 77 -11.57 -2.63 10.13
N GLU A 78 -10.78 -3.57 10.64
CA GLU A 78 -10.50 -3.73 12.08
C GLU A 78 -9.79 -2.51 12.70
N ASN A 79 -9.00 -1.78 11.90
CA ASN A 79 -8.19 -0.65 12.37
C ASN A 79 -8.75 0.72 11.94
N GLY A 80 -9.93 0.76 11.29
CA GLY A 80 -10.55 2.00 10.84
C GLY A 80 -9.74 2.74 9.75
N VAL A 81 -9.00 2.00 8.93
CA VAL A 81 -8.16 2.53 7.84
C VAL A 81 -8.93 2.42 6.52
N VAL A 82 -8.87 3.45 5.68
CA VAL A 82 -9.49 3.38 4.34
C VAL A 82 -8.71 2.40 3.46
N CYS A 83 -9.42 1.43 2.90
CA CYS A 83 -8.87 0.43 2.00
C CYS A 83 -9.36 0.64 0.56
N HIS A 84 -8.43 0.78 -0.36
CA HIS A 84 -8.67 0.81 -1.80
C HIS A 84 -8.25 -0.53 -2.38
N VAL A 85 -9.19 -1.26 -2.96
CA VAL A 85 -8.92 -2.52 -3.65
C VAL A 85 -9.33 -2.41 -5.10
N ARG A 86 -8.40 -2.68 -6.02
CA ARG A 86 -8.70 -2.70 -7.45
C ARG A 86 -8.27 -4.02 -8.09
N HIS A 87 -9.15 -4.53 -8.94
CA HIS A 87 -8.81 -5.62 -9.84
C HIS A 87 -8.29 -5.06 -11.16
N LEU A 88 -7.13 -5.55 -11.63
CA LEU A 88 -6.52 -5.14 -12.88
C LEU A 88 -6.15 -6.37 -13.74
N PRO A 89 -6.52 -6.40 -15.03
CA PRO A 89 -6.31 -7.57 -15.90
C PRO A 89 -4.90 -7.57 -16.51
N ALA A 90 -3.89 -8.01 -15.73
CA ALA A 90 -2.51 -8.02 -16.20
C ALA A 90 -2.26 -9.02 -17.34
N ASP A 91 -3.01 -10.12 -17.38
CA ASP A 91 -2.90 -11.17 -18.40
C ASP A 91 -3.41 -10.70 -19.76
N GLU A 92 -4.52 -9.98 -19.80
CA GLU A 92 -5.04 -9.35 -21.01
C GLU A 92 -4.06 -8.28 -21.54
N GLU A 93 -3.53 -7.44 -20.64
CA GLU A 93 -2.59 -6.37 -21.01
C GLU A 93 -1.26 -6.93 -21.53
N ALA A 94 -0.75 -8.00 -20.91
CA ALA A 94 0.45 -8.69 -21.37
C ALA A 94 0.26 -9.26 -22.78
N LYS A 95 -0.85 -9.98 -23.02
CA LYS A 95 -1.19 -10.52 -24.35
C LYS A 95 -1.31 -9.42 -25.41
N ARG A 96 -1.93 -8.30 -25.06
CA ARG A 96 -2.18 -7.17 -25.97
C ARG A 96 -0.90 -6.48 -26.43
N LYS A 97 0.10 -6.36 -25.56
CA LYS A 97 1.34 -5.64 -25.84
C LYS A 97 2.53 -6.53 -26.21
N GLY A 98 2.42 -7.84 -26.00
CA GLY A 98 3.54 -8.77 -26.18
C GLY A 98 4.58 -8.66 -25.06
N ASP A 99 4.21 -8.10 -23.91
CA ASP A 99 5.08 -7.93 -22.74
C ASP A 99 4.99 -9.15 -21.80
N GLY A 100 5.97 -9.32 -20.91
CA GLY A 100 5.88 -10.26 -19.81
C GLY A 100 4.76 -9.89 -18.81
N ILE A 101 4.12 -10.90 -18.22
CA ILE A 101 3.03 -10.71 -17.23
C ILE A 101 3.45 -9.83 -16.04
N GLN A 102 4.71 -9.94 -15.61
CA GLN A 102 5.26 -9.16 -14.49
C GLN A 102 5.36 -7.66 -14.84
N ASP A 103 5.82 -7.33 -16.05
CA ASP A 103 5.92 -5.94 -16.51
C ASP A 103 4.55 -5.31 -16.71
N ALA A 104 3.60 -6.07 -17.27
CA ALA A 104 2.22 -5.63 -17.40
C ALA A 104 1.60 -5.35 -16.03
N ALA A 105 1.76 -6.26 -15.06
CA ALA A 105 1.28 -6.07 -13.69
C ALA A 105 1.93 -4.86 -13.02
N ARG A 106 3.24 -4.68 -13.15
CA ARG A 106 3.99 -3.54 -12.59
C ARG A 106 3.48 -2.21 -13.15
N ARG A 107 3.32 -2.12 -14.47
CA ARG A 107 2.81 -0.91 -15.13
C ARG A 107 1.38 -0.57 -14.73
N LEU A 108 0.48 -1.56 -14.73
CA LEU A 108 -0.91 -1.37 -14.30
C LEU A 108 -0.99 -0.93 -12.84
N ARG A 109 -0.19 -1.56 -11.98
CA ARG A 109 -0.11 -1.22 -10.54
C ARG A 109 0.27 0.24 -10.34
N TYR A 110 1.37 0.67 -10.94
CA TYR A 110 1.87 2.04 -10.76
C TYR A 110 0.97 3.08 -11.40
N GLY A 111 0.39 2.78 -12.56
CA GLY A 111 -0.62 3.65 -13.17
C GLY A 111 -1.79 3.89 -12.22
N TRP A 112 -2.35 2.83 -11.66
CA TRP A 112 -3.47 2.99 -10.72
C TRP A 112 -3.08 3.69 -9.42
N PHE A 113 -1.92 3.40 -8.86
CA PHE A 113 -1.45 4.09 -7.66
C PHE A 113 -1.32 5.60 -7.89
N GLU A 114 -0.84 6.00 -9.06
CA GLU A 114 -0.75 7.41 -9.43
C GLU A 114 -2.14 8.03 -9.63
N ASP A 115 -3.06 7.32 -10.29
CA ASP A 115 -4.45 7.77 -10.43
C ASP A 115 -5.10 8.00 -9.06
N LEU A 116 -4.91 7.05 -8.13
CA LEU A 116 -5.42 7.15 -6.76
C LEU A 116 -4.78 8.31 -6.00
N ARG A 117 -3.46 8.50 -6.14
CA ARG A 117 -2.74 9.63 -5.55
C ARG A 117 -3.33 10.97 -6.01
N VAL A 118 -3.60 11.11 -7.30
CA VAL A 118 -4.21 12.32 -7.88
C VAL A 118 -5.64 12.52 -7.38
N GLU A 119 -6.44 11.45 -7.29
CA GLU A 119 -7.82 11.49 -6.78
C GLU A 119 -7.90 11.99 -5.32
N ARG A 120 -6.90 11.63 -4.49
CA ARG A 120 -6.87 12.01 -3.07
C ARG A 120 -6.35 13.42 -2.79
N GLY A 121 -5.94 14.18 -3.80
CA GLY A 121 -5.63 15.62 -3.68
C GLY A 121 -4.15 15.97 -3.75
N GLU A 122 -3.78 17.13 -3.20
CA GLU A 122 -2.64 17.88 -3.75
C GLU A 122 -1.27 17.19 -3.64
N ARG A 123 -0.97 16.43 -2.57
CA ARG A 123 0.31 15.69 -2.43
C ARG A 123 0.27 14.44 -1.52
N PRO A 124 -0.55 13.41 -1.76
CA PRO A 124 -0.38 12.16 -1.04
C PRO A 124 0.99 11.55 -1.38
N VAL A 125 1.72 11.07 -0.39
CA VAL A 125 2.98 10.37 -0.62
C VAL A 125 2.68 8.91 -0.92
N LEU A 126 3.10 8.44 -2.08
CA LEU A 126 3.06 7.02 -2.41
C LEU A 126 4.21 6.31 -1.70
N LEU A 127 3.86 5.36 -0.83
CA LEU A 127 4.82 4.52 -0.13
C LEU A 127 4.67 3.08 -0.60
N TRP A 128 5.73 2.52 -1.18
CA TRP A 128 5.77 1.13 -1.60
C TRP A 128 7.09 0.48 -1.22
N LEU A 129 7.06 -0.84 -1.01
CA LEU A 129 8.25 -1.66 -0.96
C LEU A 129 8.53 -2.18 -2.38
N THR A 130 9.75 -2.01 -2.88
CA THR A 130 10.17 -2.65 -4.12
C THR A 130 10.37 -4.12 -3.81
N ILE A 131 9.49 -4.98 -4.32
CA ILE A 131 9.68 -6.44 -4.36
C ILE A 131 10.02 -6.81 -5.81
#